data_AF-A0A7J8G9S0-F1
#
_entry.id   AF-A0A7J8G9S0-F1
#
_cell.length_a   1.000
_cell.length_b   1.000
_cell.length_c   1.000
_cell.angle_alpha   90.00
_cell.angle_beta   90.00
_cell.angle_gamma   90.00
#
_symmetry.space_group_name_H-M   'P 1'
#
loop_
_entity.id
_entity.type
_entity.pdbx_description
1 polymer ?
#
loop_
_entity_poly.entity_id
_entity_poly.type
_entity_poly.pdbx_seq_one_letter_code
_entity_poly.pdbx_strand_id
1 'polypeptide(L)'
;MSRRGDAPFPGLPAAERGRARRRLLHKDDACNVYFKHIFGEWGSYVVDIFTTLVDTKWRHMFVIFSLSYVLSWLAFGLAFWLIAWHHGDLRGGPGDAEAAQPCVEHVRSFAAAFLFSLETQTTIGYGHRCVTEQCAAAVLAVVLQSIASCVINTFIIGAAVAKMATARKRAQTIRFSYFALVGMRDGKLCLAWRIGDFRPNHVVEGTVRAQLLRCADDGEGRVTMAFRDLKLLNDQIILVTPVTVVHEIDHESPLYALDRKAVAKDDFEILVTFIYTGDSTGTSHQSRSSYVPREILWGHRFNDVLEVRRKYYKVNCLEFEGTAEVYAPFCSAKQLDWKDQQLRGAGKARAPGAADPRVRRRSFSAAAVVNNCESREETTASADECNKDAPYQKALLTLNRISVESQM
;
A
#
# COMPACT_ATOMS: atom_id res chain seq x y z
N MET A 1 -6.08 -10.49 -15.52
CA MET A 1 -5.65 -9.88 -16.80
C MET A 1 -5.11 -8.51 -16.45
N SER A 2 -3.84 -8.16 -16.59
CA SER A 2 -2.66 -8.75 -17.21
C SER A 2 -1.48 -8.53 -16.23
N ARG A 3 -0.69 -9.56 -15.93
CA ARG A 3 0.53 -9.42 -15.11
C ARG A 3 1.57 -8.72 -15.98
N ARG A 4 1.93 -7.47 -15.68
CA ARG A 4 3.21 -6.91 -16.17
C ARG A 4 4.31 -7.66 -15.43
N GLY A 5 4.89 -8.64 -16.11
CA GLY A 5 6.13 -9.25 -15.68
C GLY A 5 7.24 -8.21 -15.75
N ASP A 6 8.08 -8.19 -14.72
CA ASP A 6 9.35 -7.49 -14.72
C ASP A 6 10.13 -7.87 -15.99
N ALA A 7 10.47 -6.88 -16.80
CA ALA A 7 11.33 -7.10 -17.96
C ALA A 7 12.73 -7.48 -17.46
N PRO A 8 13.31 -8.62 -17.89
CA PRO A 8 14.65 -8.99 -17.48
C PRO A 8 15.68 -8.10 -18.18
N PHE A 9 16.62 -7.55 -17.40
CA PHE A 9 17.84 -6.94 -17.94
C PHE A 9 18.62 -7.97 -18.77
N PRO A 10 18.89 -7.72 -20.07
CA PRO A 10 19.68 -8.63 -20.88
C PRO A 10 21.17 -8.49 -20.52
N GLY A 11 21.77 -9.53 -19.92
CA GLY A 11 23.23 -9.58 -19.75
C GLY A 11 23.81 -10.46 -18.64
N LEU A 12 23.04 -10.92 -17.64
CA LEU A 12 23.63 -11.67 -16.52
C LEU A 12 23.73 -13.20 -16.76
N PRO A 13 24.86 -13.84 -16.36
CA PRO A 13 25.08 -15.29 -16.48
C PRO A 13 24.09 -16.12 -15.64
N ALA A 14 23.80 -17.35 -16.08
CA ALA A 14 22.73 -18.20 -15.54
C ALA A 14 22.85 -18.54 -14.04
N ALA A 15 24.07 -18.64 -13.50
CA ALA A 15 24.31 -18.87 -12.07
C ALA A 15 23.82 -17.68 -11.20
N GLU A 16 23.89 -16.46 -11.73
CA GLU A 16 23.39 -15.25 -11.07
C GLU A 16 21.86 -15.10 -11.15
N ARG A 17 21.18 -15.84 -12.03
CA ARG A 17 19.70 -15.92 -12.09
C ARG A 17 19.13 -16.85 -11.03
N GLY A 18 19.89 -17.85 -10.58
CA GLY A 18 19.48 -18.76 -9.49
C GLY A 18 19.44 -18.08 -8.12
N ARG A 19 20.45 -17.23 -7.84
CA ARG A 19 20.52 -16.42 -6.61
C ARG A 19 19.49 -15.28 -6.55
N ALA A 20 19.08 -14.76 -7.71
CA ALA A 20 18.05 -13.72 -7.81
C ALA A 20 16.63 -14.19 -7.41
N ARG A 21 16.44 -15.46 -7.02
CA ARG A 21 15.14 -16.14 -7.13
C ARG A 21 14.41 -16.39 -5.82
N ARG A 22 14.98 -16.06 -4.66
CA ARG A 22 14.31 -16.26 -3.35
C ARG A 22 14.29 -14.98 -2.52
N ARG A 23 13.52 -14.01 -2.99
CA ARG A 23 13.10 -12.86 -2.17
C ARG A 23 11.94 -13.28 -1.27
N LEU A 24 11.98 -12.91 0.00
CA LEU A 24 10.90 -13.19 0.96
C LEU A 24 9.73 -12.22 0.77
N LEU A 25 10.01 -10.93 0.57
CA LEU A 25 9.00 -9.88 0.45
C LEU A 25 9.24 -9.08 -0.84
N HIS A 26 8.29 -8.99 -1.75
CA HIS A 26 8.39 -8.13 -2.93
C HIS A 26 8.40 -6.63 -2.56
N LYS A 27 8.87 -5.77 -3.50
CA LYS A 27 8.81 -4.30 -3.33
C LYS A 27 7.40 -3.78 -3.12
N ASP A 28 6.41 -4.48 -3.68
CA ASP A 28 4.99 -4.12 -3.61
C ASP A 28 4.28 -4.68 -2.36
N ASP A 29 4.99 -4.89 -1.25
CA ASP A 29 4.45 -5.42 0.02
C ASP A 29 3.91 -6.88 -0.06
N ALA A 30 4.08 -7.57 -1.19
CA ALA A 30 3.61 -8.94 -1.37
C ALA A 30 4.61 -9.97 -0.82
N CYS A 31 4.19 -10.77 0.18
CA CYS A 31 5.01 -11.86 0.71
C CYS A 31 5.06 -13.04 -0.25
N ASN A 32 6.27 -13.53 -0.55
CA ASN A 32 6.53 -14.71 -1.36
C ASN A 32 6.73 -15.95 -0.47
N VAL A 33 5.75 -16.19 0.41
CA VAL A 33 5.72 -17.35 1.32
C VAL A 33 4.45 -18.14 1.03
N TYR A 34 4.61 -19.42 0.74
CA TYR A 34 3.49 -20.34 0.54
C TYR A 34 3.44 -21.30 1.73
N PHE A 35 2.38 -21.20 2.52
CA PHE A 35 2.10 -22.18 3.56
C PHE A 35 1.50 -23.43 2.91
N LYS A 36 2.10 -24.61 3.15
CA LYS A 36 1.60 -25.90 2.66
C LYS A 36 1.07 -26.70 3.84
N HIS A 37 -0.15 -27.22 3.72
CA HIS A 37 -0.89 -27.96 4.76
C HIS A 37 -1.15 -27.16 6.04
N ILE A 38 -2.11 -26.24 6.00
CA ILE A 38 -2.71 -25.71 7.22
C ILE A 38 -3.81 -26.70 7.63
N PHE A 39 -3.51 -27.63 8.53
CA PHE A 39 -4.49 -28.59 9.04
C PHE A 39 -5.68 -27.82 9.67
N GLY A 40 -6.90 -28.01 9.13
CA GLY A 40 -8.15 -27.37 9.63
C GLY A 40 -8.79 -26.30 8.73
N GLU A 41 -8.30 -26.16 7.49
CA GLU A 41 -8.54 -25.09 6.49
C GLU A 41 -9.96 -24.64 6.12
N TRP A 42 -11.04 -25.34 6.49
CA TRP A 42 -12.41 -24.85 6.21
C TRP A 42 -13.13 -24.43 7.49
N GLY A 43 -12.91 -25.16 8.58
CA GLY A 43 -13.55 -24.86 9.86
C GLY A 43 -13.16 -23.48 10.40
N SER A 44 -11.88 -23.13 10.36
CA SER A 44 -11.42 -21.85 10.90
C SER A 44 -11.90 -20.63 10.09
N TYR A 45 -12.01 -20.74 8.77
CA TYR A 45 -12.51 -19.65 7.91
C TYR A 45 -14.03 -19.48 8.01
N VAL A 46 -14.77 -20.57 8.28
CA VAL A 46 -16.22 -20.50 8.51
C VAL A 46 -16.54 -19.94 9.90
N VAL A 47 -15.71 -20.25 10.91
CA VAL A 47 -15.83 -19.63 12.25
C VAL A 47 -15.61 -18.12 12.19
N ASP A 48 -14.73 -17.65 11.30
CA ASP A 48 -14.47 -16.23 11.07
C ASP A 48 -15.01 -15.73 9.72
N ILE A 49 -16.31 -15.95 9.52
CA ILE A 49 -17.00 -15.62 8.25
C ILE A 49 -16.96 -14.12 7.93
N PHE A 50 -16.97 -13.27 8.96
CA PHE A 50 -17.00 -11.81 8.79
C PHE A 50 -15.67 -11.28 8.25
N THR A 51 -14.53 -11.66 8.84
CA THR A 51 -13.22 -11.22 8.34
C THR A 51 -12.95 -11.83 6.97
N THR A 52 -13.32 -13.09 6.75
CA THR A 52 -13.18 -13.77 5.45
C THR A 52 -13.94 -13.03 4.35
N LEU A 53 -15.17 -12.57 4.63
CA LEU A 53 -15.96 -11.78 3.70
C LEU A 53 -15.35 -10.40 3.42
N VAL A 54 -14.84 -9.73 4.46
CA VAL A 54 -14.17 -8.43 4.34
C VAL A 54 -12.86 -8.52 3.54
N ASP A 55 -12.09 -9.59 3.69
CA ASP A 55 -10.81 -9.77 2.98
C ASP A 55 -10.98 -10.25 1.53
N THR A 56 -12.11 -10.89 1.23
CA THR A 56 -12.44 -11.38 -0.11
C THR A 56 -12.47 -10.25 -1.15
N LYS A 57 -12.00 -10.49 -2.39
CA LYS A 57 -11.99 -9.45 -3.44
C LYS A 57 -13.40 -8.94 -3.73
N TRP A 58 -13.55 -7.64 -4.03
CA TRP A 58 -14.83 -7.00 -4.37
C TRP A 58 -15.69 -7.79 -5.35
N ARG A 59 -15.08 -8.37 -6.41
CA ARG A 59 -15.80 -9.20 -7.40
C ARG A 59 -16.54 -10.38 -6.76
N HIS A 60 -15.88 -11.11 -5.87
CA HIS A 60 -16.49 -12.26 -5.20
C HIS A 60 -17.48 -11.80 -4.14
N MET A 61 -17.20 -10.69 -3.44
CA MET A 61 -18.15 -10.11 -2.48
C MET A 61 -19.48 -9.74 -3.16
N PHE A 62 -19.44 -9.08 -4.33
CA PHE A 62 -20.65 -8.77 -5.09
C PHE A 62 -21.40 -10.04 -5.52
N VAL A 63 -20.68 -11.07 -6.00
CA VAL A 63 -21.30 -12.36 -6.35
C VAL A 63 -21.96 -13.01 -5.15
N ILE A 64 -21.32 -13.03 -3.98
CA ILE A 64 -21.87 -13.60 -2.74
C ILE A 64 -23.14 -12.84 -2.32
N PHE A 65 -23.13 -11.51 -2.35
CA PHE A 65 -24.30 -10.70 -2.01
C PHE A 65 -25.45 -10.90 -2.99
N SER A 66 -25.19 -10.84 -4.31
CA SER A 66 -26.20 -11.12 -5.31
C SER A 66 -26.79 -12.53 -5.15
N LEU A 67 -25.95 -13.53 -4.88
CA LEU A 67 -26.40 -14.90 -4.64
C LEU A 67 -27.28 -15.01 -3.38
N SER A 68 -26.93 -14.31 -2.29
CA SER A 68 -27.76 -14.31 -1.08
C SER A 68 -29.16 -13.71 -1.30
N TYR A 69 -29.27 -12.65 -2.12
CA TYR A 69 -30.58 -12.10 -2.50
C TYR A 69 -31.37 -13.07 -3.37
N VAL A 70 -30.75 -13.63 -4.41
CA VAL A 70 -31.44 -14.58 -5.30
C VAL A 70 -31.89 -15.83 -4.54
N LEU A 71 -31.06 -16.38 -3.65
CA LEU A 71 -31.40 -17.55 -2.84
C LEU A 71 -32.54 -17.26 -1.86
N SER A 72 -32.57 -16.08 -1.24
CA SER A 72 -33.68 -15.69 -0.35
C SER A 72 -34.99 -15.49 -1.12
N TRP A 73 -34.97 -14.83 -2.28
CA TRP A 73 -36.15 -14.71 -3.15
C TRP A 73 -36.66 -16.08 -3.63
N LEU A 74 -35.75 -17.01 -3.97
CA LEU A 74 -36.14 -18.36 -4.35
C LEU A 74 -36.73 -19.15 -3.17
N ALA A 75 -36.17 -19.03 -1.97
CA ALA A 75 -36.65 -19.72 -0.78
C ALA A 75 -38.06 -19.24 -0.37
N PHE A 76 -38.27 -17.93 -0.29
CA PHE A 76 -39.59 -17.38 0.02
C PHE A 76 -40.58 -17.54 -1.14
N GLY A 77 -40.13 -17.41 -2.40
CA GLY A 77 -40.94 -17.73 -3.57
C GLY A 77 -41.44 -19.17 -3.58
N LEU A 78 -40.57 -20.12 -3.19
CA LEU A 78 -40.97 -21.52 -2.99
C LEU A 78 -41.96 -21.66 -1.82
N ALA A 79 -41.75 -20.95 -0.71
CA ALA A 79 -42.69 -20.98 0.42
C ALA A 79 -44.09 -20.48 0.02
N PHE A 80 -44.20 -19.34 -0.68
CA PHE A 80 -45.50 -18.85 -1.17
C PHE A 80 -46.11 -19.78 -2.21
N TRP A 81 -45.31 -20.38 -3.08
CA TRP A 81 -45.80 -21.37 -4.04
C TRP A 81 -46.36 -22.62 -3.35
N LEU A 82 -45.70 -23.11 -2.29
CA LEU A 82 -46.18 -24.22 -1.48
C LEU A 82 -47.46 -23.86 -0.69
N ILE A 83 -47.56 -22.64 -0.17
CA ILE A 83 -48.79 -22.15 0.49
C ILE A 83 -49.95 -22.13 -0.51
N ALA A 84 -49.74 -21.55 -1.70
CA ALA A 84 -50.73 -21.52 -2.77
C ALA A 84 -51.11 -22.94 -3.25
N TRP A 85 -50.14 -23.85 -3.33
CA TRP A 85 -50.38 -25.25 -3.68
C TRP A 85 -51.24 -25.97 -2.63
N HIS A 86 -50.92 -25.80 -1.35
CA HIS A 86 -51.63 -26.44 -0.25
C HIS A 86 -53.04 -25.89 -0.08
N HIS A 87 -53.24 -24.57 -0.26
CA HIS A 87 -54.57 -23.95 -0.21
C HIS A 87 -55.44 -24.31 -1.43
N GLY A 88 -54.82 -24.64 -2.57
CA GLY A 88 -55.51 -25.00 -3.80
C GLY A 88 -55.61 -23.86 -4.83
N ASP A 89 -54.98 -22.71 -4.56
CA ASP A 89 -55.00 -21.50 -5.40
C ASP A 89 -54.46 -21.73 -6.82
N LEU A 90 -53.59 -22.73 -6.98
CA LEU A 90 -52.98 -23.09 -8.27
C LEU A 90 -53.91 -23.89 -9.19
N ARG A 91 -55.02 -24.44 -8.67
CA ARG A 91 -55.94 -25.32 -9.42
C ARG A 91 -57.15 -24.58 -10.02
N GLY A 92 -57.36 -23.31 -9.69
CA GLY A 92 -58.51 -22.53 -10.14
C GLY A 92 -58.45 -22.18 -11.63
N GLY A 93 -59.32 -22.80 -12.43
CA GLY A 93 -59.60 -22.40 -13.81
C GLY A 93 -60.45 -21.11 -13.86
N PRO A 94 -60.55 -20.43 -15.01
CA PRO A 94 -61.24 -19.15 -15.17
C PRO A 94 -62.78 -19.22 -15.06
N GLY A 95 -63.34 -20.23 -14.38
CA GLY A 95 -64.78 -20.46 -14.21
C GLY A 95 -65.25 -20.79 -12.79
N ASP A 96 -64.34 -21.05 -11.83
CA ASP A 96 -64.70 -21.41 -10.44
C ASP A 96 -64.64 -20.17 -9.50
N ALA A 97 -65.12 -19.04 -9.99
CA ALA A 97 -64.91 -17.72 -9.39
C ALA A 97 -65.76 -17.42 -8.14
N GLU A 98 -66.44 -18.40 -7.53
CA GLU A 98 -67.41 -18.14 -6.44
C GLU A 98 -67.10 -18.77 -5.07
N ALA A 99 -66.00 -19.51 -4.84
CA ALA A 99 -65.90 -20.27 -3.56
C ALA A 99 -64.72 -19.98 -2.61
N ALA A 100 -63.61 -19.35 -3.02
CA ALA A 100 -62.53 -19.07 -2.06
C ALA A 100 -61.67 -17.87 -2.45
N GLN A 101 -61.52 -16.91 -1.54
CA GLN A 101 -60.49 -15.87 -1.68
C GLN A 101 -59.10 -16.55 -1.63
N PRO A 102 -58.21 -16.29 -2.61
CA PRO A 102 -56.87 -16.88 -2.62
C PRO A 102 -56.01 -16.31 -1.50
N CYS A 103 -54.98 -17.05 -1.05
CA CYS A 103 -54.05 -16.54 -0.03
C CYS A 103 -53.24 -15.34 -0.54
N VAL A 104 -52.82 -15.40 -1.80
CA VAL A 104 -52.11 -14.32 -2.49
C VAL A 104 -52.69 -14.18 -3.90
N GLU A 105 -53.16 -12.98 -4.23
CA GLU A 105 -53.78 -12.73 -5.52
C GLU A 105 -52.77 -12.87 -6.67
N HIS A 106 -53.25 -13.43 -7.78
CA HIS A 106 -52.51 -13.55 -9.04
C HIS A 106 -51.22 -14.40 -8.99
N VAL A 107 -51.09 -15.31 -8.01
CA VAL A 107 -50.01 -16.30 -7.94
C VAL A 107 -50.44 -17.65 -8.54
N ARG A 108 -50.31 -17.79 -9.86
CA ARG A 108 -50.72 -19.00 -10.61
C ARG A 108 -49.57 -19.92 -11.04
N SER A 109 -48.32 -19.48 -10.87
CA SER A 109 -47.13 -20.24 -11.27
C SER A 109 -45.97 -19.97 -10.31
N PHE A 110 -44.95 -20.82 -10.33
CA PHE A 110 -43.74 -20.58 -9.54
C PHE A 110 -43.08 -19.24 -9.88
N ALA A 111 -43.08 -18.85 -11.16
CA ALA A 111 -42.56 -17.55 -11.58
C ALA A 111 -43.35 -16.39 -10.96
N ALA A 112 -44.68 -16.50 -10.85
CA ALA A 112 -45.51 -15.49 -10.18
C ALA A 112 -45.23 -15.43 -8.67
N ALA A 113 -45.02 -16.58 -8.02
CA ALA A 113 -44.67 -16.65 -6.60
C ALA A 113 -43.27 -16.08 -6.32
N PHE A 114 -42.30 -16.34 -7.20
CA PHE A 114 -40.97 -15.75 -7.16
C PHE A 114 -41.01 -14.23 -7.33
N LEU A 115 -41.77 -13.73 -8.31
CA LEU A 115 -41.95 -12.29 -8.49
C LEU A 115 -42.60 -11.64 -7.28
N PHE A 116 -43.63 -12.25 -6.69
CA PHE A 116 -44.22 -11.77 -5.43
C PHE A 116 -43.17 -11.71 -4.30
N SER A 117 -42.40 -12.79 -4.11
CA SER A 117 -41.34 -12.81 -3.10
C SER A 117 -40.31 -11.69 -3.32
N LEU A 118 -39.87 -11.48 -4.57
CA LEU A 118 -38.96 -10.38 -4.92
C LEU A 118 -39.60 -9.02 -4.60
N GLU A 119 -40.84 -8.78 -5.03
CA GLU A 119 -41.58 -7.54 -4.80
C GLU A 119 -41.74 -7.22 -3.31
N THR A 120 -42.04 -8.23 -2.49
CA THR A 120 -42.18 -8.09 -1.03
C THR A 120 -40.84 -7.86 -0.35
N GLN A 121 -39.79 -8.62 -0.69
CA GLN A 121 -38.50 -8.52 0.00
C GLN A 121 -37.76 -7.21 -0.31
N THR A 122 -37.85 -6.76 -1.56
CA THR A 122 -37.23 -5.51 -2.04
C THR A 122 -38.10 -4.28 -1.80
N THR A 123 -39.28 -4.48 -1.21
CA THR A 123 -40.27 -3.42 -0.92
C THR A 123 -40.66 -2.59 -2.14
N ILE A 124 -40.64 -3.21 -3.33
CA ILE A 124 -41.12 -2.56 -4.57
C ILE A 124 -42.65 -2.51 -4.56
N GLY A 125 -43.29 -3.63 -4.22
CA GLY A 125 -44.74 -3.73 -4.01
C GLY A 125 -45.58 -3.12 -5.13
N TYR A 126 -45.51 -3.67 -6.36
CA TYR A 126 -46.29 -3.15 -7.49
C TYR A 126 -47.81 -3.15 -7.26
N GLY A 127 -48.30 -3.96 -6.31
CA GLY A 127 -49.71 -3.99 -5.90
C GLY A 127 -50.60 -4.93 -6.74
N HIS A 128 -50.09 -5.48 -7.84
CA HIS A 128 -50.82 -6.48 -8.64
C HIS A 128 -50.89 -7.86 -7.95
N ARG A 129 -49.88 -8.19 -7.14
CA ARG A 129 -49.84 -9.42 -6.32
C ARG A 129 -49.91 -8.98 -4.86
N CYS A 130 -51.02 -9.28 -4.20
CA CYS A 130 -51.27 -8.84 -2.83
C CYS A 130 -51.66 -10.02 -1.95
N VAL A 131 -51.21 -10.00 -0.70
CA VAL A 131 -51.61 -10.98 0.32
C VAL A 131 -53.01 -10.66 0.83
N THR A 132 -53.84 -11.67 1.03
CA THR A 132 -55.18 -11.53 1.61
C THR A 132 -55.20 -11.98 3.07
N GLU A 133 -56.27 -11.62 3.80
CA GLU A 133 -56.44 -12.00 5.21
C GLU A 133 -56.86 -13.46 5.41
N GLN A 134 -57.16 -14.19 4.32
CA GLN A 134 -57.70 -15.54 4.37
C GLN A 134 -56.72 -16.55 4.99
N CYS A 135 -55.43 -16.37 4.71
CA CYS A 135 -54.39 -17.34 5.08
C CYS A 135 -53.39 -16.74 6.07
N ALA A 136 -53.56 -17.05 7.36
CA ALA A 136 -52.62 -16.64 8.40
C ALA A 136 -51.17 -17.08 8.12
N ALA A 137 -50.98 -18.22 7.45
CA ALA A 137 -49.66 -18.70 7.03
C ALA A 137 -48.99 -17.77 5.99
N ALA A 138 -49.75 -17.18 5.07
CA ALA A 138 -49.23 -16.24 4.08
C ALA A 138 -48.84 -14.91 4.74
N VAL A 139 -49.68 -14.41 5.66
CA VAL A 139 -49.37 -13.22 6.46
C VAL A 139 -48.11 -13.43 7.30
N LEU A 140 -47.99 -14.57 7.98
CA LEU A 140 -46.80 -14.93 8.75
C LEU A 140 -45.55 -15.02 7.86
N ALA A 141 -45.66 -15.63 6.67
CA ALA A 141 -44.56 -15.71 5.72
C ALA A 141 -44.08 -14.31 5.26
N VAL A 142 -44.99 -13.37 5.00
CA VAL A 142 -44.65 -11.97 4.68
C VAL A 142 -43.94 -11.28 5.85
N VAL A 143 -44.39 -11.49 7.09
CA VAL A 143 -43.73 -10.94 8.29
C VAL A 143 -42.32 -11.50 8.45
N LEU A 144 -42.16 -12.83 8.36
CA LEU A 144 -40.85 -13.49 8.45
C LEU A 144 -39.91 -13.04 7.32
N GLN A 145 -40.44 -12.90 6.11
CA GLN A 145 -39.68 -12.40 4.96
C GLN A 145 -39.20 -10.96 5.17
N SER A 146 -40.04 -10.10 5.73
CA SER A 146 -39.70 -8.71 6.01
C SER A 146 -38.58 -8.62 7.05
N ILE A 147 -38.67 -9.40 8.13
CA ILE A 147 -37.62 -9.47 9.16
C ILE A 147 -36.31 -10.02 8.56
N ALA A 148 -36.38 -11.12 7.80
CA ALA A 148 -35.22 -11.71 7.15
C ALA A 148 -34.55 -10.73 6.15
N SER A 149 -35.35 -9.96 5.41
CA SER A 149 -34.84 -8.91 4.51
C SER A 149 -34.01 -7.87 5.25
N CYS A 150 -34.54 -7.35 6.37
CA CYS A 150 -33.84 -6.38 7.21
C CYS A 150 -32.51 -6.92 7.74
N VAL A 151 -32.48 -8.18 8.17
CA VAL A 151 -31.25 -8.84 8.64
C VAL A 151 -30.22 -8.97 7.52
N ILE A 152 -30.62 -9.46 6.35
CA ILE A 152 -29.71 -9.61 5.19
C ILE A 152 -29.15 -8.24 4.75
N ASN A 153 -30.02 -7.23 4.63
CA ASN A 153 -29.61 -5.87 4.26
C ASN A 153 -28.61 -5.28 5.26
N THR A 154 -28.86 -5.46 6.56
CA THR A 154 -27.96 -4.97 7.61
C THR A 154 -26.58 -5.61 7.51
N PHE A 155 -26.52 -6.92 7.29
CA PHE A 155 -25.25 -7.64 7.14
C PHE A 155 -24.48 -7.19 5.88
N ILE A 156 -25.18 -7.04 4.75
CA ILE A 156 -24.56 -6.60 3.49
C ILE A 156 -24.00 -5.19 3.60
N ILE A 157 -24.78 -4.24 4.14
CA ILE A 157 -24.34 -2.86 4.34
C ILE A 157 -23.19 -2.82 5.35
N GLY A 158 -23.30 -3.54 6.47
CA GLY A 158 -22.25 -3.61 7.49
C GLY A 158 -20.92 -4.16 6.93
N ALA A 159 -20.97 -5.27 6.19
CA ALA A 159 -19.80 -5.85 5.55
C ALA A 159 -19.22 -4.95 4.45
N ALA A 160 -20.06 -4.29 3.66
CA ALA A 160 -19.61 -3.33 2.64
C ALA A 160 -18.90 -2.12 3.27
N VAL A 161 -19.47 -1.54 4.33
CA VAL A 161 -18.87 -0.41 5.06
C VAL A 161 -17.56 -0.84 5.74
N ALA A 162 -17.54 -1.99 6.40
CA ALA A 162 -16.32 -2.53 7.00
C ALA A 162 -15.23 -2.72 5.94
N LYS A 163 -15.56 -3.31 4.79
CA LYS A 163 -14.61 -3.48 3.68
C LYS A 163 -14.11 -2.15 3.10
N MET A 164 -14.97 -1.15 3.00
CA MET A 164 -14.57 0.21 2.58
C MET A 164 -13.64 0.85 3.61
N ALA A 165 -13.88 0.64 4.90
CA ALA A 165 -13.02 1.14 5.98
C ALA A 165 -11.64 0.43 5.98
N THR A 166 -11.59 -0.86 5.66
CA THR A 166 -10.34 -1.64 5.56
C THR A 166 -9.58 -1.40 4.25
N ALA A 167 -9.86 -0.33 3.49
CA ALA A 167 -9.28 -0.10 2.16
C ALA A 167 -7.74 -0.16 2.13
N ARG A 168 -7.22 -1.36 1.86
CA ARG A 168 -5.80 -1.72 1.69
C ARG A 168 -5.09 -0.87 0.63
N LYS A 169 -5.84 -0.23 -0.27
CA LYS A 169 -5.30 0.70 -1.27
C LYS A 169 -4.66 1.96 -0.66
N ARG A 170 -4.98 2.33 0.59
CA ARG A 170 -4.32 3.47 1.26
C ARG A 170 -2.82 3.23 1.51
N ALA A 171 -2.39 1.97 1.66
CA ALA A 171 -0.97 1.62 1.77
C ALA A 171 -0.18 1.82 0.46
N GLN A 172 -0.86 1.95 -0.69
CA GLN A 172 -0.21 2.10 -2.00
C GLN A 172 0.22 3.54 -2.33
N THR A 173 -0.14 4.54 -1.52
CA THR A 173 0.26 5.94 -1.76
C THR A 173 1.64 6.25 -1.20
N ILE A 174 2.05 5.56 -0.14
CA ILE A 174 3.40 5.65 0.41
C ILE A 174 4.30 4.71 -0.36
N ARG A 175 5.41 5.24 -0.87
CA ARG A 175 6.41 4.45 -1.57
C ARG A 175 7.76 4.57 -0.90
N PHE A 176 8.50 3.48 -0.99
CA PHE A 176 9.91 3.40 -0.68
C PHE A 176 10.71 3.67 -1.96
N SER A 177 11.93 4.19 -1.82
CA SER A 177 12.86 4.24 -2.94
C SER A 177 13.11 2.84 -3.50
N TYR A 178 13.37 2.74 -4.79
CA TYR A 178 13.68 1.47 -5.41
C TYR A 178 15.04 0.95 -4.92
N PHE A 179 16.03 1.84 -4.83
CA PHE A 179 17.37 1.54 -4.36
C PHE A 179 17.58 1.99 -2.91
N ALA A 180 18.38 1.24 -2.16
CA ALA A 180 19.00 1.70 -0.93
C ALA A 180 20.44 2.12 -1.25
N LEU A 181 20.96 3.12 -0.55
CA LEU A 181 22.28 3.69 -0.81
C LEU A 181 23.19 3.47 0.38
N VAL A 182 24.46 3.20 0.11
CA VAL A 182 25.52 3.21 1.12
C VAL A 182 26.48 4.35 0.79
N GLY A 183 26.67 5.26 1.74
CA GLY A 183 27.49 6.45 1.54
C GLY A 183 28.05 7.00 2.86
N MET A 184 28.97 7.95 2.73
CA MET A 184 29.55 8.63 3.89
C MET A 184 28.64 9.78 4.34
N ARG A 185 28.35 9.85 5.64
CA ARG A 185 27.65 10.95 6.29
C ARG A 185 28.30 11.24 7.64
N ASP A 186 28.68 12.50 7.87
CA ASP A 186 29.31 12.95 9.13
C ASP A 186 30.54 12.11 9.55
N GLY A 187 31.32 11.64 8.57
CA GLY A 187 32.52 10.83 8.78
C GLY A 187 32.27 9.34 9.04
N LYS A 188 31.01 8.88 9.02
CA LYS A 188 30.63 7.48 9.21
C LYS A 188 29.98 6.90 7.96
N LEU A 189 30.03 5.58 7.82
CA LEU A 189 29.37 4.87 6.73
C LEU A 189 27.92 4.61 7.12
N CYS A 190 26.97 5.00 6.26
CA CYS A 190 25.55 4.88 6.53
C CYS A 190 24.81 4.19 5.38
N LEU A 191 23.83 3.36 5.74
CA LEU A 191 22.82 2.84 4.83
C LEU A 191 21.61 3.77 4.84
N ALA A 192 21.08 4.15 3.69
CA ALA A 192 19.96 5.06 3.57
C ALA A 192 18.95 4.64 2.51
N TRP A 193 17.67 4.89 2.75
CA TRP A 193 16.58 4.76 1.76
C TRP A 193 15.58 5.89 1.95
N ARG A 194 14.79 6.20 0.92
CA ARG A 194 13.74 7.21 1.03
C ARG A 194 12.37 6.57 1.23
N ILE A 195 11.53 7.31 1.94
CA ILE A 195 10.10 7.07 2.08
C ILE A 195 9.41 8.37 1.69
N GLY A 196 8.34 8.29 0.91
CA GLY A 196 7.57 9.46 0.49
C GLY A 196 6.09 9.15 0.38
N ASP A 197 5.26 10.12 0.75
CA ASP A 197 3.84 10.11 0.42
C ASP A 197 3.61 10.96 -0.84
N PHE A 198 2.92 10.38 -1.82
CA PHE A 198 2.61 11.04 -3.09
C PHE A 198 1.21 11.68 -3.10
N ARG A 199 0.52 11.69 -1.94
CA ARG A 199 -0.76 12.37 -1.78
C ARG A 199 -0.57 13.84 -1.37
N PRO A 200 -1.21 14.80 -2.06
CA PRO A 200 -1.12 16.20 -1.67
C PRO A 200 -1.80 16.44 -0.32
N ASN A 201 -1.26 17.37 0.47
CA ASN A 201 -1.82 17.87 1.75
C ASN A 201 -2.11 16.77 2.79
N HIS A 202 -1.30 15.71 2.81
CA HIS A 202 -1.40 14.64 3.80
C HIS A 202 -0.13 14.67 4.66
N VAL A 203 -0.31 14.53 5.97
CA VAL A 203 0.77 14.50 6.94
C VAL A 203 0.62 13.20 7.69
N VAL A 204 1.62 12.34 7.59
CA VAL A 204 1.55 11.02 8.20
C VAL A 204 2.67 10.89 9.21
N GLU A 205 2.30 10.73 10.48
CA GLU A 205 3.24 10.34 11.51
C GLU A 205 3.32 8.81 11.61
N GLY A 206 4.53 8.29 11.72
CA GLY A 206 4.73 6.85 11.82
C GLY A 206 6.11 6.45 12.33
N THR A 207 6.25 5.16 12.59
CA THR A 207 7.48 4.52 13.02
C THR A 207 8.05 3.66 11.90
N VAL A 208 9.33 3.83 11.62
CA VAL A 208 10.11 3.02 10.67
C VAL A 208 10.85 1.94 11.44
N ARG A 209 10.85 0.73 10.90
CA ARG A 209 11.63 -0.41 11.36
C ARG A 209 12.41 -1.01 10.20
N ALA A 210 13.61 -1.49 10.47
CA ALA A 210 14.41 -2.20 9.49
C ALA A 210 15.04 -3.44 10.11
N GLN A 211 15.04 -4.54 9.36
CA GLN A 211 15.58 -5.83 9.80
C GLN A 211 16.43 -6.45 8.69
N LEU A 212 17.61 -6.94 9.04
CA LEU A 212 18.43 -7.76 8.17
C LEU A 212 17.97 -9.22 8.28
N LEU A 213 17.51 -9.76 7.15
CA LEU A 213 17.19 -11.17 6.99
C LEU A 213 18.37 -11.89 6.35
N ARG A 214 18.81 -12.98 7.00
CA ARG A 214 19.77 -13.93 6.44
C ARG A 214 19.20 -15.35 6.48
N CYS A 215 19.32 -16.05 5.37
CA CYS A 215 18.98 -17.45 5.26
C CYS A 215 20.27 -18.27 5.44
N ALA A 216 20.36 -19.06 6.50
CA ALA A 216 21.45 -20.02 6.68
C ALA A 216 20.92 -21.42 6.35
N ASP A 217 21.67 -22.18 5.56
CA ASP A 217 21.42 -23.61 5.37
C ASP A 217 22.33 -24.35 6.37
N ASP A 218 21.72 -24.90 7.42
CA ASP A 218 22.40 -25.82 8.31
C ASP A 218 22.60 -27.08 7.47
N GLY A 219 23.85 -27.43 7.13
CA GLY A 219 24.27 -28.43 6.11
C GLY A 219 23.64 -29.83 6.15
N GLU A 220 22.71 -30.06 7.07
CA GLU A 220 21.71 -31.13 7.12
C GLU A 220 20.45 -30.82 6.25
N GLY A 221 20.44 -29.73 5.49
CA GLY A 221 19.34 -29.30 4.61
C GLY A 221 18.21 -28.55 5.33
N ARG A 222 18.47 -28.05 6.55
CA ARG A 222 17.53 -27.22 7.30
C ARG A 222 17.83 -25.75 7.03
N VAL A 223 16.86 -25.03 6.47
CA VAL A 223 17.00 -23.60 6.23
C VAL A 223 16.49 -22.81 7.44
N THR A 224 17.40 -22.14 8.14
CA THR A 224 17.10 -21.28 9.28
C THR A 224 17.10 -19.81 8.85
N MET A 225 16.01 -19.09 9.19
CA MET A 225 15.86 -17.66 8.90
C MET A 225 16.27 -16.84 10.13
N ALA A 226 17.34 -16.07 10.01
CA ALA A 226 17.82 -15.19 11.07
C ALA A 226 17.44 -13.73 10.78
N PHE A 227 16.66 -13.13 11.68
CA PHE A 227 16.29 -11.71 11.65
C PHE A 227 17.15 -10.95 12.66
N ARG A 228 17.77 -9.85 12.23
CA ARG A 228 18.53 -8.93 13.10
C ARG A 228 18.09 -7.50 12.87
N ASP A 229 17.72 -6.80 13.93
CA ASP A 229 17.24 -5.42 13.84
C ASP A 229 18.38 -4.46 13.46
N LEU A 230 18.06 -3.46 12.64
CA LEU A 230 18.96 -2.38 12.26
C LEU A 230 18.55 -1.11 13.02
N LYS A 231 19.48 -0.55 13.80
CA LYS A 231 19.25 0.66 14.61
C LYS A 231 19.20 1.91 13.74
N LEU A 232 18.05 2.55 13.64
CA LEU A 232 17.89 3.76 12.84
C LEU A 232 18.33 5.00 13.62
N LEU A 233 18.76 6.02 12.89
CA LEU A 233 19.07 7.33 13.48
C LEU A 233 17.78 8.04 13.94
N ASN A 234 16.73 7.94 13.12
CA ASN A 234 15.38 8.40 13.43
C ASN A 234 14.41 7.26 13.11
N ASP A 235 13.75 6.72 14.12
CA ASP A 235 12.71 5.69 14.01
C ASP A 235 11.32 6.31 13.89
N GLN A 236 11.06 7.43 14.59
CA GLN A 236 9.83 8.21 14.46
C GLN A 236 10.00 9.32 13.43
N ILE A 237 9.13 9.33 12.41
CA ILE A 237 9.17 10.33 11.34
C ILE A 237 7.78 10.90 11.07
N ILE A 238 7.75 12.19 10.75
CA ILE A 238 6.58 12.87 10.21
C ILE A 238 6.80 13.03 8.71
N LEU A 239 5.99 12.34 7.92
CA LEU A 239 6.08 12.27 6.47
C LEU A 239 5.17 13.35 5.84
N VAL A 240 5.74 14.53 5.63
CA VAL A 240 5.13 15.64 4.85
C VAL A 240 5.81 15.77 3.48
N THR A 241 7.13 15.62 3.49
CA THR A 241 8.00 15.58 2.31
C THR A 241 8.74 14.26 2.32
N PRO A 242 9.31 13.81 1.18
CA PRO A 242 10.13 12.61 1.17
C PRO A 242 11.26 12.67 2.20
N VAL A 243 11.27 11.71 3.13
CA VAL A 243 12.27 11.61 4.20
C VAL A 243 13.27 10.52 3.83
N THR A 244 14.56 10.83 4.01
CA THR A 244 15.62 9.82 3.92
C THR A 244 15.83 9.20 5.29
N VAL A 245 15.50 7.93 5.43
CA VAL A 245 15.79 7.13 6.63
C VAL A 245 17.24 6.67 6.56
N VAL A 246 17.94 6.77 7.68
CA VAL A 246 19.37 6.48 7.77
C VAL A 246 19.63 5.50 8.90
N HIS A 247 20.39 4.46 8.59
CA HIS A 247 21.01 3.55 9.53
C HIS A 247 22.52 3.80 9.54
N GLU A 248 23.06 4.20 10.69
CA GLU A 248 24.50 4.32 10.88
C GLU A 248 25.10 2.93 11.04
N ILE A 249 26.13 2.61 10.26
CA ILE A 249 26.82 1.30 10.33
C ILE A 249 27.90 1.40 11.41
N ASP A 250 27.48 1.23 12.66
CA ASP A 250 28.34 1.20 13.84
C ASP A 250 28.81 -0.22 14.20
N HIS A 251 29.56 -0.36 15.30
CA HIS A 251 30.06 -1.65 15.79
C HIS A 251 28.96 -2.67 16.14
N GLU A 252 27.75 -2.21 16.48
CA GLU A 252 26.61 -3.05 16.82
C GLU A 252 25.84 -3.51 15.56
N SER A 253 26.01 -2.78 14.44
CA SER A 253 25.35 -3.11 13.19
C SER A 253 25.78 -4.47 12.63
N PRO A 254 24.84 -5.31 12.18
CA PRO A 254 25.16 -6.56 11.50
C PRO A 254 25.82 -6.34 10.12
N LEU A 255 25.86 -5.10 9.62
CA LEU A 255 26.53 -4.71 8.38
C LEU A 255 27.97 -4.23 8.60
N TYR A 256 28.44 -4.16 9.86
CA TYR A 256 29.71 -3.53 10.24
C TYR A 256 30.95 -4.08 9.51
N ALA A 257 30.98 -5.39 9.29
CA ALA A 257 32.11 -6.07 8.65
C ALA A 257 32.02 -6.12 7.12
N LEU A 258 30.90 -5.69 6.51
CA LEU A 258 30.67 -5.80 5.08
C LEU A 258 31.38 -4.67 4.31
N ASP A 259 32.20 -5.05 3.35
CA ASP A 259 32.82 -4.14 2.37
C ASP A 259 32.00 -4.12 1.07
N ARG A 260 32.37 -3.24 0.13
CA ARG A 260 31.65 -3.10 -1.15
C ARG A 260 31.54 -4.43 -1.92
N LYS A 261 32.59 -5.24 -1.89
CA LYS A 261 32.64 -6.53 -2.60
C LYS A 261 31.79 -7.58 -1.90
N ALA A 262 31.80 -7.62 -0.57
CA ALA A 262 30.98 -8.51 0.23
C ALA A 262 29.50 -8.18 0.03
N VAL A 263 29.10 -6.91 0.06
CA VAL A 263 27.71 -6.53 -0.22
C VAL A 263 27.24 -7.08 -1.57
N ALA A 264 28.06 -6.99 -2.61
CA ALA A 264 27.68 -7.50 -3.94
C ALA A 264 27.60 -9.06 -4.01
N LYS A 265 28.35 -9.78 -3.16
CA LYS A 265 28.48 -11.25 -3.22
C LYS A 265 27.60 -11.98 -2.20
N ASP A 266 27.33 -11.35 -1.07
CA ASP A 266 26.60 -11.90 0.07
C ASP A 266 25.11 -12.07 -0.26
N ASP A 267 24.43 -12.91 0.50
CA ASP A 267 23.02 -13.26 0.30
C ASP A 267 22.22 -12.89 1.54
N PHE A 268 21.64 -11.69 1.50
CA PHE A 268 20.82 -11.13 2.57
C PHE A 268 19.72 -10.24 2.00
N GLU A 269 18.66 -10.02 2.75
CA GLU A 269 17.57 -9.13 2.39
C GLU A 269 17.34 -8.13 3.52
N ILE A 270 17.26 -6.84 3.22
CA ILE A 270 16.92 -5.82 4.21
C ILE A 270 15.42 -5.54 4.11
N LEU A 271 14.68 -5.97 5.12
CA LEU A 271 13.25 -5.70 5.23
C LEU A 271 13.04 -4.35 5.89
N VAL A 272 12.33 -3.46 5.23
CA VAL A 272 11.94 -2.15 5.77
C VAL A 272 10.43 -2.09 5.93
N THR A 273 10.00 -1.54 7.06
CA THR A 273 8.59 -1.45 7.44
C THR A 273 8.31 -0.04 7.93
N PHE A 274 7.24 0.56 7.43
CA PHE A 274 6.70 1.81 7.92
C PHE A 274 5.31 1.56 8.48
N ILE A 275 5.14 1.83 9.78
CA ILE A 275 3.88 1.69 10.50
C ILE A 275 3.37 3.10 10.76
N TYR A 276 2.16 3.41 10.33
CA TYR A 276 1.59 4.74 10.47
C TYR A 276 0.09 4.68 10.73
N THR A 277 -0.46 5.70 11.35
CA THR A 277 -1.90 5.79 11.60
C THR A 277 -2.54 6.68 10.55
N GLY A 278 -3.66 6.23 9.98
CA GLY A 278 -4.36 6.99 8.95
C GLY A 278 -5.32 8.02 9.53
N ASP A 279 -5.10 9.32 9.27
CA ASP A 279 -5.89 10.43 9.84
C ASP A 279 -7.41 10.25 9.78
N SER A 280 -7.94 9.86 8.62
CA SER A 280 -9.38 9.76 8.39
C SER A 280 -10.06 8.54 9.02
N THR A 281 -9.30 7.49 9.37
CA THR A 281 -9.85 6.20 9.86
C THR A 281 -9.40 5.86 11.27
N GLY A 282 -8.33 6.49 11.78
CA GLY A 282 -7.72 6.14 13.07
C GLY A 282 -7.08 4.74 13.09
N THR A 283 -7.07 4.05 11.96
CA THR A 283 -6.53 2.69 11.83
C THR A 283 -5.05 2.73 11.52
N SER A 284 -4.29 1.85 12.16
CA SER A 284 -2.87 1.66 11.84
C SER A 284 -2.72 0.88 10.54
N HIS A 285 -1.90 1.42 9.64
CA HIS A 285 -1.50 0.83 8.38
C HIS A 285 -0.02 0.47 8.45
N GLN A 286 0.35 -0.59 7.72
CA GLN A 286 1.72 -1.04 7.59
C GLN A 286 2.06 -1.12 6.11
N SER A 287 3.16 -0.48 5.71
CA SER A 287 3.73 -0.58 4.37
C SER A 287 5.13 -1.20 4.50
N ARG A 288 5.43 -2.21 3.69
CA ARG A 288 6.72 -2.90 3.73
C ARG A 288 7.36 -2.94 2.35
N SER A 289 8.68 -2.96 2.35
CA SER A 289 9.50 -3.15 1.17
C SER A 289 10.77 -3.92 1.56
N SER A 290 11.50 -4.40 0.57
CA SER A 290 12.76 -5.10 0.79
C SER A 290 13.86 -4.56 -0.11
N TYR A 291 15.11 -4.68 0.32
CA TYR A 291 16.29 -4.41 -0.49
C TYR A 291 17.17 -5.65 -0.54
N VAL A 292 17.35 -6.19 -1.74
CA VAL A 292 18.36 -7.23 -1.99
C VAL A 292 19.72 -6.58 -2.27
N PRO A 293 20.86 -7.29 -2.20
CA PRO A 293 22.16 -6.65 -2.24
C PRO A 293 22.46 -5.98 -3.59
N ARG A 294 21.81 -6.43 -4.67
CA ARG A 294 21.85 -5.80 -6.01
C ARG A 294 21.11 -4.47 -6.10
N GLU A 295 20.19 -4.21 -5.17
CA GLU A 295 19.44 -2.96 -5.06
C GLU A 295 20.10 -1.98 -4.07
N ILE A 296 21.29 -2.33 -3.55
CA ILE A 296 22.07 -1.48 -2.67
C ILE A 296 23.20 -0.84 -3.49
N LEU A 297 23.13 0.47 -3.70
CA LEU A 297 24.12 1.24 -4.46
C LEU A 297 25.17 1.82 -3.52
N TRP A 298 26.43 1.39 -3.68
CA TRP A 298 27.55 1.86 -2.88
C TRP A 298 28.21 3.10 -3.49
N GLY A 299 28.45 4.14 -2.69
CA GLY A 299 29.03 5.39 -3.17
C GLY A 299 28.01 6.27 -3.88
N HIS A 300 26.75 6.21 -3.47
CA HIS A 300 25.69 7.06 -4.01
C HIS A 300 25.07 7.89 -2.90
N ARG A 301 24.60 9.09 -3.27
CA ARG A 301 23.76 9.94 -2.44
C ARG A 301 22.50 10.27 -3.21
N PHE A 302 21.42 10.39 -2.45
CA PHE A 302 20.14 10.88 -2.91
C PHE A 302 20.20 12.37 -3.33
N ASN A 303 19.69 12.70 -4.51
CA ASN A 303 19.49 14.08 -4.97
C ASN A 303 18.56 14.87 -4.03
N ASP A 304 18.71 16.18 -3.97
CA ASP A 304 17.84 17.01 -3.15
C ASP A 304 16.48 17.18 -3.86
N VAL A 305 15.39 16.78 -3.20
CA VAL A 305 14.03 16.81 -3.76
C VAL A 305 13.21 18.03 -3.33
N LEU A 306 13.69 18.77 -2.32
CA LEU A 306 12.98 19.88 -1.70
C LEU A 306 13.55 21.21 -2.21
N GLU A 307 12.72 21.98 -2.90
CA GLU A 307 13.00 23.36 -3.28
C GLU A 307 12.23 24.32 -2.36
N VAL A 308 12.95 25.21 -1.67
CA VAL A 308 12.34 26.25 -0.84
C VAL A 308 11.97 27.45 -1.72
N ARG A 309 10.69 27.83 -1.76
CA ARG A 309 10.21 29.08 -2.38
C ARG A 309 9.72 30.04 -1.30
N ARG A 310 9.59 31.32 -1.64
CA ARG A 310 9.22 32.39 -0.68
C ARG A 310 7.91 32.15 0.09
N LYS A 311 6.92 31.46 -0.51
CA LYS A 311 5.59 31.25 0.07
C LYS A 311 5.23 29.79 0.34
N TYR A 312 5.98 28.85 -0.23
CA TYR A 312 5.66 27.43 -0.16
C TYR A 312 6.90 26.57 -0.42
N TYR A 313 6.84 25.30 -0.04
CA TYR A 313 7.84 24.31 -0.37
C TYR A 313 7.40 23.54 -1.61
N LYS A 314 8.31 23.35 -2.56
CA LYS A 314 8.06 22.57 -3.77
C LYS A 314 8.84 21.27 -3.68
N VAL A 315 8.16 20.14 -3.81
CA VAL A 315 8.79 18.82 -3.86
C VAL A 315 8.82 18.35 -5.31
N ASN A 316 10.01 18.04 -5.83
CA ASN A 316 10.15 17.43 -7.15
C ASN A 316 10.10 15.90 -7.03
N CYS A 317 8.92 15.33 -7.24
CA CYS A 317 8.70 13.88 -7.18
C CYS A 317 9.44 13.09 -8.27
N LEU A 318 9.91 13.73 -9.35
CA LEU A 318 10.69 13.05 -10.39
C LEU A 318 12.09 12.67 -9.90
N GLU A 319 12.67 13.49 -9.03
CA GLU A 319 13.97 13.27 -8.40
C GLU A 319 13.87 12.32 -7.19
N PHE A 320 12.70 11.73 -6.93
CA PHE A 320 12.50 10.81 -5.80
C PHE A 320 13.40 9.56 -5.87
N GLU A 321 13.73 9.10 -7.08
CA GLU A 321 14.70 8.02 -7.31
C GLU A 321 16.07 8.56 -7.78
N GLY A 322 16.19 9.87 -7.97
CA GLY A 322 17.41 10.52 -8.44
C GLY A 322 18.55 10.33 -7.45
N THR A 323 19.68 9.79 -7.94
CA THR A 323 20.90 9.60 -7.18
C THR A 323 22.11 10.15 -7.93
N ALA A 324 23.11 10.57 -7.17
CA ALA A 324 24.40 11.04 -7.67
C ALA A 324 25.52 10.20 -7.04
N GLU A 325 26.55 9.91 -7.82
CA GLU A 325 27.75 9.25 -7.33
C GLU A 325 28.55 10.20 -6.43
N VAL A 326 28.93 9.72 -5.26
CA VAL A 326 29.73 10.46 -4.27
C VAL A 326 30.86 9.55 -3.82
N TYR A 327 32.02 10.16 -3.56
CA TYR A 327 33.15 9.42 -3.01
C TYR A 327 32.75 8.70 -1.71
N ALA A 328 32.84 7.37 -1.73
CA ALA A 328 32.73 6.53 -0.56
C ALA A 328 33.91 5.54 -0.54
N PRO A 329 34.50 5.29 0.63
CA PRO A 329 35.56 4.30 0.76
C PRO A 329 35.04 2.91 0.38
N PHE A 330 35.88 2.10 -0.25
CA PHE A 330 35.52 0.73 -0.64
C PHE A 330 35.64 -0.29 0.49
N CYS A 331 36.22 0.12 1.62
CA CYS A 331 36.42 -0.70 2.80
C CYS A 331 35.16 -0.78 3.67
N SER A 332 35.07 -1.79 4.54
CA SER A 332 33.98 -1.90 5.50
C SER A 332 34.05 -0.81 6.58
N ALA A 333 32.95 -0.58 7.28
CA ALA A 333 32.91 0.32 8.44
C ALA A 333 33.94 -0.12 9.50
N LYS A 334 34.10 -1.43 9.71
CA LYS A 334 35.14 -2.00 10.58
C LYS A 334 36.56 -1.58 10.23
N GLN A 335 36.90 -1.61 8.95
CA GLN A 335 38.21 -1.20 8.48
C GLN A 335 38.40 0.32 8.56
N LEU A 336 37.32 1.08 8.35
CA LEU A 336 37.32 2.53 8.46
C LEU A 336 37.61 2.98 9.89
N ASP A 337 36.88 2.43 10.87
CA ASP A 337 37.05 2.77 12.28
C ASP A 337 38.42 2.36 12.80
N TRP A 338 38.90 1.17 12.41
CA TRP A 338 40.25 0.71 12.75
C TRP A 338 41.31 1.71 12.27
N LYS A 339 41.16 2.22 11.05
CA LYS A 339 42.09 3.22 10.48
C LYS A 339 41.98 4.57 11.20
N ASP A 340 40.77 5.02 11.55
CA ASP A 340 40.57 6.26 12.31
C ASP A 340 41.19 6.16 13.72
N GLN A 341 41.05 5.01 14.38
CA GLN A 341 41.67 4.74 15.68
C GLN A 341 43.20 4.78 15.61
N GLN A 342 43.80 4.18 14.57
CA GLN A 342 45.26 4.25 14.37
C GLN A 342 45.74 5.68 14.13
N LEU A 343 45.02 6.47 13.33
CA LEU A 343 45.34 7.88 13.08
C LEU A 343 45.25 8.72 14.37
N ARG A 344 44.23 8.49 15.21
CA ARG A 344 44.09 9.15 16.51
C ARG A 344 45.17 8.72 17.51
N GLY A 345 45.57 7.45 17.49
CA GLY A 345 46.66 6.92 18.32
C GLY A 345 48.03 7.48 17.93
N ALA A 346 48.34 7.53 16.64
CA ALA A 346 49.57 8.12 16.13
C ALA A 346 49.67 9.63 16.39
N GLY A 347 48.54 10.35 16.36
CA GLY A 347 48.47 11.78 16.73
C GLY A 347 48.75 12.04 18.21
N LYS A 348 48.43 11.10 19.11
CA LYS A 348 48.75 11.20 20.54
C LYS A 348 50.22 10.87 20.87
N ALA A 349 50.88 10.04 20.05
CA ALA A 349 52.29 9.68 20.25
C ALA A 349 53.29 10.78 19.81
N ARG A 350 52.82 11.86 19.18
CA ARG A 350 53.67 12.93 18.61
C ARG A 350 53.57 14.29 19.32
N ALA A 351 53.36 14.30 20.64
CA ALA A 351 53.55 15.51 21.46
C ALA A 351 54.19 15.15 22.81
N PRO A 352 55.41 15.67 23.07
CA PRO A 352 55.48 16.87 23.90
C PRO A 352 56.40 17.94 23.28
N GLY A 353 55.90 19.17 23.14
CA GLY A 353 56.75 20.31 22.81
C GLY A 353 56.02 21.46 22.10
N ALA A 354 55.93 22.57 22.82
CA ALA A 354 55.63 23.93 22.37
C ALA A 354 54.19 24.25 21.92
N ALA A 355 53.51 24.99 22.80
CA ALA A 355 52.33 25.78 22.48
C ALA A 355 52.71 27.02 21.66
N ASP A 356 51.88 27.35 20.67
CA ASP A 356 51.64 28.73 20.22
C ASP A 356 50.17 28.84 19.78
N PRO A 357 49.35 29.77 20.33
CA PRO A 357 47.93 29.82 20.04
C PRO A 357 47.66 30.83 18.93
N ARG A 358 47.18 30.37 17.77
CA ARG A 358 46.27 31.11 16.85
C ARG A 358 46.02 30.30 15.57
N VAL A 359 45.06 29.38 15.61
CA VAL A 359 44.24 29.05 14.42
C VAL A 359 42.82 28.83 14.88
N ARG A 360 41.96 29.83 14.63
CA ARG A 360 40.52 29.79 14.91
C ARG A 360 39.89 28.77 13.96
N ARG A 361 39.71 27.54 14.46
CA ARG A 361 39.01 26.46 13.74
C ARG A 361 37.53 26.85 13.64
N ARG A 362 37.10 27.32 12.46
CA ARG A 362 35.67 27.52 12.17
C ARG A 362 35.02 26.14 12.09
N SER A 363 34.23 25.84 13.12
CA SER A 363 33.19 24.82 13.08
C SER A 363 32.22 25.17 11.94
N PHE A 364 32.16 24.35 10.90
CA PHE A 364 31.05 24.36 9.97
C PHE A 364 29.96 23.46 10.54
N SER A 365 29.13 24.04 11.40
CA SER A 365 27.78 23.55 11.64
C SER A 365 26.97 23.83 10.37
N ALA A 366 26.48 22.79 9.70
CA ALA A 366 25.54 22.92 8.60
C ALA A 366 24.16 23.28 9.17
N ALA A 367 24.00 24.55 9.57
CA ALA A 367 22.70 25.17 9.73
C ALA A 367 22.14 25.47 8.33
N ALA A 368 20.85 25.21 8.14
CA ALA A 368 20.12 25.45 6.90
C ALA A 368 20.40 26.85 6.34
N VAL A 369 21.00 26.92 5.15
CA VAL A 369 21.18 28.18 4.43
C VAL A 369 19.85 28.50 3.72
N VAL A 370 19.05 29.34 4.36
CA VAL A 370 18.01 30.12 3.68
C VAL A 370 18.70 31.35 3.11
N ASN A 371 19.02 31.34 1.81
CA ASN A 371 19.49 32.54 1.13
C ASN A 371 18.30 33.47 0.86
N ASN A 372 18.13 34.48 1.72
CA ASN A 372 17.27 35.62 1.47
C ASN A 372 18.04 36.62 0.59
N CYS A 373 17.65 36.77 -0.67
CA CYS A 373 18.03 37.93 -1.46
C CYS A 373 16.89 38.95 -1.36
N GLU A 374 17.08 39.96 -0.51
CA GLU A 374 16.37 41.23 -0.60
C GLU A 374 17.10 42.10 -1.63
N SER A 375 16.35 42.60 -2.60
CA SER A 375 16.71 43.77 -3.40
C SER A 375 15.41 44.53 -3.56
N ARG A 376 15.40 45.77 -3.09
CA ARG A 376 14.26 46.69 -3.05
C ARG A 376 14.69 47.95 -3.80
N GLU A 377 13.89 48.34 -4.79
CA GLU A 377 13.64 49.67 -5.39
C GLU A 377 13.02 49.42 -6.77
N GLU A 378 11.71 49.58 -6.94
CA GLU A 378 10.95 50.81 -7.22
C GLU A 378 10.71 51.05 -8.72
N THR A 379 9.44 51.35 -8.97
CA THR A 379 8.67 51.57 -10.21
C THR A 379 9.29 52.52 -11.24
N THR A 380 9.21 52.18 -12.53
CA THR A 380 8.61 53.03 -13.58
C THR A 380 8.42 52.24 -14.88
N ALA A 381 7.30 52.49 -15.55
CA ALA A 381 6.92 51.89 -16.82
C ALA A 381 7.55 52.63 -18.02
N SER A 382 7.95 51.91 -19.06
CA SER A 382 7.75 52.29 -20.47
C SER A 382 8.06 51.11 -21.39
N ALA A 383 7.41 51.14 -22.55
CA ALA A 383 7.21 50.03 -23.47
C ALA A 383 8.33 49.88 -24.53
N ASP A 384 8.24 48.73 -25.19
CA ASP A 384 8.68 48.37 -26.55
C ASP A 384 10.04 47.70 -26.82
N GLU A 385 9.87 46.58 -27.53
CA GLU A 385 10.76 45.80 -28.41
C GLU A 385 12.00 45.09 -27.83
N CYS A 386 11.98 43.75 -27.79
CA CYS A 386 12.28 42.95 -28.98
C CYS A 386 12.10 41.45 -28.70
N ASN A 387 11.44 40.81 -29.65
CA ASN A 387 10.89 39.46 -29.66
C ASN A 387 11.87 38.49 -30.33
N LYS A 388 12.39 37.48 -29.62
CA LYS A 388 12.90 36.22 -30.21
C LYS A 388 12.78 35.09 -29.20
N ASP A 389 11.66 34.34 -29.28
CA ASP A 389 11.59 32.90 -29.00
C ASP A 389 10.18 32.38 -29.32
N ALA A 390 9.93 32.01 -30.57
CA ALA A 390 8.68 31.35 -30.95
C ALA A 390 8.84 30.44 -32.18
N PRO A 391 9.25 29.17 -31.96
CA PRO A 391 8.56 28.09 -32.66
C PRO A 391 8.13 26.92 -31.77
N TYR A 392 8.72 26.73 -30.58
CA TYR A 392 8.54 25.50 -29.80
C TYR A 392 7.26 25.48 -28.95
N GLN A 393 6.84 26.64 -28.44
CA GLN A 393 5.68 26.76 -27.55
C GLN A 393 4.34 26.60 -28.27
N LYS A 394 4.31 26.91 -29.58
CA LYS A 394 3.11 26.72 -30.42
C LYS A 394 2.85 25.23 -30.71
N ALA A 395 3.90 24.41 -30.85
CA ALA A 395 3.79 22.98 -31.12
C ALA A 395 3.25 22.19 -29.90
N LEU A 396 3.63 22.58 -28.68
CA LEU A 396 3.20 21.93 -27.43
C LEU A 396 1.72 22.18 -27.10
N LEU A 397 1.20 23.36 -27.45
CA LEU A 397 -0.22 23.69 -27.27
C LEU A 397 -1.12 22.98 -28.28
N THR A 398 -0.63 22.66 -29.48
CA THR A 398 -1.42 21.89 -30.47
C THR A 398 -1.53 20.42 -30.09
N LEU A 399 -0.46 19.83 -29.51
CA LEU A 399 -0.47 18.44 -29.02
C LEU A 399 -1.40 18.22 -27.83
N ASN A 400 -1.48 19.19 -26.91
CA ASN A 400 -2.41 19.11 -25.78
C ASN A 400 -3.88 19.22 -26.19
N ARG A 401 -4.19 19.88 -27.31
CA ARG A 401 -5.59 20.02 -27.79
C ARG A 401 -6.09 18.73 -28.44
N ILE A 402 -5.23 18.01 -29.17
CA ILE A 402 -5.58 16.74 -29.83
C ILE A 402 -5.75 15.60 -28.82
N SER A 403 -5.04 15.65 -27.67
CA SER A 403 -5.17 14.61 -26.64
C SER A 403 -6.46 14.70 -25.81
N VAL A 404 -7.12 15.87 -25.76
CA VAL A 404 -8.34 16.07 -24.96
C VAL A 404 -9.61 15.71 -25.74
N GLU A 405 -9.62 15.84 -27.07
CA GLU A 405 -10.76 15.41 -27.91
C GLU A 405 -10.83 13.89 -28.14
N SER A 406 -9.79 13.12 -27.79
CA SER A 406 -9.77 11.65 -27.93
C SER A 406 -10.28 10.88 -26.70
N GLN A 407 -10.71 11.57 -25.64
CA GLN A 407 -11.20 10.94 -24.40
C GLN A 407 -12.58 11.45 -23.92
N MET A 408 -13.37 12.02 -24.83
CA MET A 408 -14.82 12.15 -24.64
C MET A 408 -15.56 11.10 -25.45
#